data_AF-A0A1U9MJH8-F1
#
_entry.id   AF-A0A1U9MJH8-F1
#
_cell.length_a   1.000
_cell.length_b   1.000
_cell.length_c   1.000
_cell.angle_alpha   90.00
_cell.angle_beta   90.00
_cell.angle_gamma   90.00
#
_symmetry.space_group_name_H-M   'P 1'
#
loop_
_entity.id
_entity.type
_entity.pdbx_description
1 polymer ?
#
loop_
_entity_poly.entity_id
_entity_poly.type
_entity_poly.pdbx_seq_one_letter_code
_entity_poly.pdbx_strand_id
1 'polypeptide(L)' 'MDEQPFAISGVKEPEKIRILIYANNHTAHVPLSSLTKPLETRLEEIEKRLDKMGV' A
#
# COMPACT_ATOMS: atom_id res chain seq x y z
N MET A 1 -21.61 16.15 -12.20
CA MET A 1 -21.26 14.81 -12.72
C MET A 1 -20.37 14.21 -11.65
N ASP A 2 -20.89 13.24 -10.91
CA ASP A 2 -20.12 12.54 -9.88
C ASP A 2 -19.12 11.63 -10.59
N GLU A 3 -17.88 12.08 -10.74
CA GLU A 3 -16.76 11.27 -11.24
C GLU A 3 -16.41 10.22 -10.18
N GLN A 4 -17.22 9.17 -10.10
CA GLN A 4 -16.82 7.99 -9.35
C GLN A 4 -15.61 7.38 -10.06
N PRO A 5 -14.50 7.09 -9.35
CA PRO A 5 -13.34 6.47 -9.96
C PRO A 5 -13.75 5.11 -10.55
N PHE A 6 -13.62 4.98 -11.87
CA PHE A 6 -13.91 3.72 -12.57
C PHE A 6 -12.91 2.65 -12.09
N ALA A 7 -13.42 1.53 -11.58
CA ALA A 7 -12.59 0.39 -11.25
C ALA A 7 -11.97 -0.16 -12.54
N ILE A 8 -10.65 -0.03 -12.69
CA ILE A 8 -9.91 -0.54 -13.85
C ILE A 8 -9.91 -2.08 -13.78
N SER A 9 -10.94 -2.70 -14.37
CA SER A 9 -10.95 -4.15 -14.58
C SER A 9 -9.97 -4.52 -15.70
N GLY A 10 -9.22 -5.62 -15.55
CA GLY A 10 -8.33 -6.13 -16.60
C GLY A 10 -6.83 -5.89 -16.40
N VAL A 11 -6.40 -5.36 -15.25
CA VAL A 11 -4.97 -5.36 -14.90
C VAL A 11 -4.53 -6.78 -14.59
N LYS A 12 -3.79 -7.40 -15.51
CA LYS A 12 -3.29 -8.78 -15.37
C LYS A 12 -2.17 -8.92 -14.33
N GLU A 13 -1.41 -7.85 -14.13
CA GLU A 13 -0.18 -7.84 -13.32
C GLU A 13 -0.18 -6.59 -12.39
N PRO A 14 -1.08 -6.54 -11.38
CA PRO A 14 -1.23 -5.38 -10.49
C PRO A 14 0.05 -5.04 -9.71
N GLU A 15 0.90 -6.02 -9.45
CA GLU A 15 2.22 -5.86 -8.82
C GLU A 15 3.20 -5.02 -9.67
N LYS A 16 2.96 -4.90 -10.98
CA LYS A 16 3.76 -4.06 -11.88
C LYS A 16 3.29 -2.60 -11.92
N ILE A 17 2.16 -2.27 -11.30
CA ILE A 17 1.70 -0.89 -11.22
C ILE A 17 2.73 -0.08 -10.43
N ARG A 18 3.22 1.00 -11.04
CA ARG A 18 4.08 1.98 -10.40
C ARG A 18 3.33 3.27 -10.18
N ILE A 19 3.60 3.91 -9.07
CA ILE A 19 3.03 5.19 -8.68
C ILE A 19 4.14 6.22 -8.53
N LEU A 20 3.75 7.49 -8.70
CA LEU A 20 4.57 8.62 -8.37
C LEU A 20 4.15 9.15 -7.00
N ILE A 21 5.08 9.17 -6.06
CA ILE A 21 4.87 9.77 -4.74
C ILE A 21 5.58 11.11 -4.71
N TYR A 22 4.85 12.16 -4.36
CA TYR A 22 5.39 13.46 -4.04
C TYR A 22 5.18 13.74 -2.56
N ALA A 23 6.26 13.85 -1.78
CA ALA A 23 6.20 14.15 -0.36
C ALA A 23 7.47 14.88 0.08
N ASN A 24 7.34 15.87 0.96
CA ASN A 24 8.49 16.63 1.50
C ASN A 24 9.44 17.18 0.42
N ASN A 25 8.92 17.72 -0.69
CA ASN A 25 9.70 18.17 -1.85
C ASN A 25 10.54 17.08 -2.56
N HIS A 26 10.29 15.80 -2.26
CA HIS A 26 10.89 14.68 -2.95
C HIS A 26 9.88 13.96 -3.84
N THR A 27 10.37 13.50 -4.99
CA THR A 27 9.61 12.73 -5.97
C THR A 27 10.21 11.33 -6.09
N ALA A 28 9.38 10.29 -5.96
CA ALA A 28 9.82 8.91 -6.07
C ALA A 28 8.87 8.05 -6.92
N HIS A 29 9.43 7.19 -7.77
CA HIS A 29 8.68 6.19 -8.53
C HIS A 29 8.80 4.81 -7.89
N VAL A 30 7.73 4.38 -7.22
CA VAL A 30 7.72 3.11 -6.47
C VAL A 30 6.60 2.20 -6.95
N PRO A 31 6.70 0.87 -6.73
CA PRO A 31 5.57 -0.02 -6.89
C PRO A 31 4.38 0.41 -6.04
N LEU A 32 3.16 0.17 -6.50
CA LEU A 32 1.93 0.47 -5.75
C LEU A 32 1.93 -0.22 -4.38
N SER A 33 2.47 -1.43 -4.30
CA SER A 33 2.62 -2.19 -3.04
C SER A 33 3.48 -1.48 -1.98
N SER A 34 4.31 -0.51 -2.37
CA SER A 34 5.08 0.28 -1.42
C SER A 34 4.21 1.19 -0.54
N LEU A 35 2.95 1.46 -0.91
CA LEU A 35 2.02 2.20 -0.06
C LEU A 35 1.52 1.37 1.12
N THR A 36 1.32 0.07 0.93
CA THR A 36 0.74 -0.81 1.95
C THR A 36 1.81 -1.41 2.86
N LYS A 37 3.04 -1.58 2.37
CA LYS A 37 4.18 -2.13 3.15
C LYS A 37 4.32 -1.56 4.57
N PRO A 38 4.30 -0.23 4.79
CA PRO A 38 4.43 0.30 6.16
C PRO A 38 3.27 -0.11 7.07
N LEU A 39 2.06 -0.28 6.53
CA LEU A 39 0.89 -0.74 7.28
C LEU A 39 1.00 -2.23 7.59
N GLU A 40 1.41 -3.04 6.61
CA GLU A 40 1.66 -4.47 6.77
C GLU A 40 2.69 -4.73 7.86
N THR A 41 3.83 -4.02 7.83
CA THR A 41 4.87 -4.13 8.88
C THR A 41 4.34 -3.77 10.27
N ARG A 42 3.50 -2.73 10.38
CA ARG A 42 2.90 -2.35 11.66
C ARG A 42 1.90 -3.39 12.16
N LEU A 43 1.11 -3.98 11.26
CA LEU A 43 0.20 -5.07 11.59
C LEU A 43 0.97 -6.29 12.10
N GLU A 44 2.01 -6.72 11.39
CA GLU A 44 2.88 -7.83 11.84
C GLU A 44 3.53 -7.55 13.20
N GLU A 45 3.93 -6.30 13.47
CA GLU A 45 4.49 -5.93 14.77
C GLU A 45 3.45 -6.01 15.88
N ILE A 46 2.21 -5.57 15.60
CA ILE A 46 1.09 -5.66 16.54
C ILE A 46 0.74 -7.13 16.80
N GLU A 47 0.62 -7.95 15.76
CA GLU A 47 0.36 -9.39 15.87
C GLU A 47 1.41 -10.07 16.74
N LYS A 48 2.70 -9.81 16.50
CA LYS A 48 3.80 -10.35 17.33
C LYS A 48 3.72 -9.91 18.80
N ARG A 49 3.18 -8.71 19.08
CA ARG A 49 2.97 -8.24 20.45
C ARG A 49 1.80 -8.96 21.10
N LEU A 50 0.71 -9.21 20.37
CA LEU A 50 -0.45 -9.96 20.83
C LEU A 50 -0.08 -11.42 21.12
N ASP A 51 0.64 -12.08 20.22
CA ASP A 51 1.15 -13.44 20.41
C ASP A 51 2.02 -13.55 21.67
N LYS A 52 2.89 -12.56 21.91
CA LYS A 52 3.71 -12.51 23.14
C LYS A 52 2.88 -12.30 24.40
N MET A 53 1.71 -11.69 24.29
CA MET A 53 0.77 -11.49 25.39
C MET A 53 -0.15 -12.71 25.60
N GLY A 54 -0.08 -13.73 24.73
CA GLY A 54 -0.87 -14.95 24.85
C GLY A 54 -2.36 -14.74 24.56
N VAL A 55 -2.69 -13.70 23.76
CA VAL A 55 -4.04 -13.43 23.25
C VAL A 55 -4.14 -13.98 21.83
#